data_AF-A0A091BXW4-F1
#
_entry.id   AF-A0A091BXW4-F1
#
_cell.length_a   1.000
_cell.length_b   1.000
_cell.length_c   1.000
_cell.angle_alpha   90.00
_cell.angle_beta   90.00
_cell.angle_gamma   90.00
#
_symmetry.space_group_name_H-M   'P 1'
#
loop_
_entity.id
_entity.type
_entity.pdbx_description
1 polymer ?
#
loop_
_entity_poly.entity_id
_entity_poly.type
_entity_poly.pdbx_seq_one_letter_code
_entity_poly.pdbx_strand_id
1 'polypeptide(L)'
;MLFHSQLWKEAKTIAMVRSQSFEFNTQPIMDKALQQGKRVTIPKTLSNRQLEFFEVDEYTTYQFSNFGIEEPHNDSLINKENIDLMLVPGLIFSKKGYRIGFGKGYYDRFLADFEGKTCGLAFAEQLNNDWQPESFDQPVSRIYTDTLERSFVYG
;
A
#
# COMPACT_ATOMS: atom_id res chain seq x y z
N MET A 1 13.24 7.75 4.34
CA MET A 1 13.76 6.36 4.40
C MET A 1 13.34 5.51 3.21
N LEU A 2 12.05 5.48 2.84
CA LEU A 2 11.52 4.72 1.69
C LEU A 2 12.37 4.89 0.41
N PHE A 3 12.57 6.13 -0.06
CA PHE A 3 13.26 6.39 -1.34
C PHE A 3 14.74 5.95 -1.40
N HIS A 4 15.37 5.75 -0.25
CA HIS A 4 16.76 5.27 -0.17
C HIS A 4 16.86 3.74 -0.07
N SER A 5 15.74 3.06 0.19
CA SER A 5 15.69 1.61 0.36
C SER A 5 15.90 0.87 -0.95
N GLN A 6 16.38 -0.37 -0.83
CA GLN A 6 16.54 -1.25 -1.98
C GLN A 6 15.19 -1.59 -2.63
N LEU A 7 14.15 -1.84 -1.81
CA LEU A 7 12.77 -2.05 -2.25
C LEU A 7 12.30 -0.96 -3.23
N TRP A 8 12.54 0.31 -2.89
CA TRP A 8 12.16 1.42 -3.75
C TRP A 8 13.02 1.52 -5.02
N LYS A 9 14.34 1.36 -4.87
CA LYS A 9 15.30 1.52 -5.97
C LYS A 9 15.08 0.46 -7.06
N GLU A 10 14.82 -0.78 -6.67
CA GLU A 10 14.63 -1.91 -7.58
C GLU A 10 13.23 -1.95 -8.21
N ALA A 11 12.20 -1.48 -7.51
CA ALA A 11 10.83 -1.52 -8.01
C ALA A 11 10.64 -0.68 -9.28
N LYS A 12 10.04 -1.27 -10.32
CA LYS A 12 9.64 -0.61 -11.56
C LYS A 12 8.15 -0.30 -11.55
N THR A 13 7.34 -1.17 -10.96
CA THR A 13 5.89 -0.98 -10.74
C THR A 13 5.60 -0.88 -9.26
N ILE A 14 4.95 0.21 -8.84
CA ILE A 14 4.61 0.48 -7.45
C ILE A 14 3.09 0.61 -7.29
N ALA A 15 2.51 -0.23 -6.45
CA ALA A 15 1.12 -0.14 -6.03
C ALA A 15 0.98 0.70 -4.75
N MET A 16 0.02 1.62 -4.73
CA MET A 16 -0.31 2.44 -3.56
C MET A 16 -1.79 2.87 -3.58
N VAL A 17 -2.30 3.35 -2.44
CA VAL A 17 -3.61 4.00 -2.39
C VAL A 17 -3.47 5.51 -2.53
N ARG A 18 -4.56 6.17 -2.93
CA ARG A 18 -4.73 7.60 -2.66
C ARG A 18 -5.17 7.76 -1.21
N SER A 19 -4.31 8.37 -0.41
CA SER A 19 -4.52 8.55 1.03
C SER A 19 -5.70 9.47 1.33
N GLN A 20 -6.51 9.11 2.33
CA GLN A 20 -7.46 10.03 2.94
C GLN A 20 -6.77 11.02 3.88
N SER A 21 -7.49 12.06 4.33
CA SER A 21 -6.93 13.15 5.14
C SER A 21 -6.32 12.73 6.50
N PHE A 22 -6.73 11.58 7.03
CA PHE A 22 -6.23 11.02 8.29
C PHE A 22 -5.17 9.91 8.08
N GLU A 23 -4.85 9.58 6.83
CA GLU A 23 -3.82 8.61 6.47
C GLU A 23 -2.49 9.31 6.15
N PHE A 24 -1.41 8.52 6.08
CA PHE A 24 -0.14 9.03 5.59
C PHE A 24 -0.27 9.51 4.14
N ASN A 25 0.09 10.77 3.87
CA ASN A 25 -0.09 11.36 2.54
C ASN A 25 0.77 10.65 1.49
N THR A 26 0.12 9.96 0.54
CA THR A 26 0.80 9.19 -0.52
C THR A 26 1.10 10.01 -1.78
N GLN A 27 0.53 11.21 -1.93
CA GLN A 27 0.73 12.05 -3.12
C GLN A 27 2.22 12.33 -3.42
N PRO A 28 3.08 12.72 -2.43
CA PRO A 28 4.49 12.94 -2.70
C PRO A 28 5.25 11.67 -3.14
N ILE A 29 4.74 10.48 -2.80
CA ILE A 29 5.31 9.20 -3.20
C ILE A 29 4.94 8.89 -4.64
N MET A 30 3.69 9.14 -5.03
CA MET A 30 3.23 9.02 -6.41
C MET A 30 4.03 9.95 -7.32
N ASP A 31 4.13 11.24 -6.97
CA ASP A 31 4.88 12.23 -7.74
C ASP A 31 6.35 11.79 -7.93
N LYS A 32 6.96 11.26 -6.87
CA LYS A 32 8.35 10.79 -6.92
C LYS A 32 8.51 9.55 -7.80
N ALA A 33 7.56 8.61 -7.75
CA ALA A 33 7.58 7.42 -8.59
C ALA A 33 7.48 7.79 -10.07
N LEU A 34 6.50 8.64 -10.43
CA LEU A 34 6.29 9.12 -11.79
C LEU A 34 7.51 9.91 -12.31
N GLN A 35 8.07 10.82 -11.51
CA GLN A 35 9.29 11.55 -11.85
C GLN A 35 10.49 10.61 -12.13
N GLN A 36 10.54 9.45 -11.49
CA GLN A 36 11.59 8.45 -11.68
C GLN A 36 11.31 7.46 -12.82
N GLY A 37 10.22 7.67 -13.58
CA GLY A 37 9.82 6.77 -14.66
C GLY A 37 9.33 5.40 -14.18
N LYS A 38 8.88 5.31 -12.92
CA LYS A 38 8.25 4.11 -12.37
C LYS A 38 6.77 4.12 -12.73
N ARG A 39 6.21 2.94 -12.97
CA ARG A 39 4.76 2.75 -13.15
C ARG A 39 4.09 2.81 -11.79
N VAL A 40 3.00 3.57 -11.68
CA VAL A 40 2.20 3.66 -10.46
C VAL A 40 0.87 3.00 -10.71
N THR A 41 0.40 2.21 -9.74
CA THR A 41 -0.94 1.60 -9.82
C THR A 41 -1.77 1.92 -8.59
N ILE A 42 -3.03 2.28 -8.80
CA ILE A 42 -4.01 2.56 -7.74
C ILE A 42 -5.07 1.45 -7.76
N PRO A 43 -5.49 0.91 -6.60
CA PRO A 43 -6.50 -0.13 -6.55
C PRO A 43 -7.91 0.41 -6.81
N LYS A 44 -8.76 -0.45 -7.37
CA LYS A 44 -10.21 -0.36 -7.29
C LYS A 44 -10.76 -1.46 -6.42
N THR A 45 -11.81 -1.14 -5.67
CA THR A 45 -12.56 -2.10 -4.89
C THR A 45 -13.64 -2.75 -5.75
N LEU A 46 -13.60 -4.08 -5.85
CA LEU A 46 -14.58 -4.85 -6.60
C LEU A 46 -15.52 -5.64 -5.67
N SER A 47 -16.52 -6.28 -6.27
CA SER A 47 -17.39 -7.23 -5.57
C SER A 47 -16.58 -8.35 -4.93
N ASN A 48 -17.16 -9.03 -3.93
CA ASN A 48 -16.48 -10.10 -3.19
C ASN A 48 -15.14 -9.69 -2.55
N ARG A 49 -15.00 -8.42 -2.14
CA ARG A 49 -13.82 -7.86 -1.49
C ARG A 49 -12.51 -8.09 -2.26
N GLN A 50 -12.58 -8.00 -3.59
CA GLN A 50 -11.42 -8.11 -4.46
C GLN A 50 -10.80 -6.73 -4.69
N LEU A 51 -9.47 -6.71 -4.90
CA LEU A 51 -8.71 -5.55 -5.32
C LEU A 51 -8.13 -5.82 -6.70
N GLU A 52 -8.34 -4.89 -7.61
CA GLU A 52 -7.65 -4.84 -8.90
C GLU A 52 -6.87 -3.54 -9.01
N PHE A 53 -5.69 -3.58 -9.61
CA PHE A 53 -4.77 -2.44 -9.66
C PHE A 53 -4.68 -1.90 -11.08
N PHE A 54 -4.80 -0.59 -11.21
CA PHE A 54 -4.84 0.07 -12.51
C PHE A 54 -3.71 1.08 -12.60
N GLU A 55 -3.00 1.08 -13.71
CA GLU A 55 -1.93 2.02 -13.98
C GLU A 55 -2.47 3.45 -14.07
N VAL A 56 -1.71 4.39 -13.48
CA VAL A 56 -2.04 5.81 -13.45
C VAL A 56 -0.84 6.65 -13.84
N ASP A 57 -1.13 7.82 -14.37
CA ASP A 57 -0.19 8.86 -14.78
C ASP A 57 -0.74 10.25 -14.42
N GLU A 58 -0.04 11.31 -14.83
CA GLU A 58 -0.46 12.71 -14.64
C GLU A 58 -1.78 13.09 -15.35
N TYR A 59 -2.24 12.31 -16.31
CA TYR A 59 -3.47 12.56 -17.09
C TYR A 59 -4.66 11.75 -16.59
N THR A 60 -4.43 10.84 -15.65
CA THR A 60 -5.46 9.95 -15.12
C THR A 60 -6.50 10.76 -14.35
N THR A 61 -7.77 10.53 -14.69
CA THR A 61 -8.92 11.09 -13.96
C THR A 61 -9.34 10.14 -12.84
N TYR A 62 -9.92 10.68 -11.77
CA TYR A 62 -10.30 9.92 -10.59
C TYR A 62 -11.78 10.14 -10.26
N GLN A 63 -12.40 9.13 -9.67
CA GLN A 63 -13.76 9.16 -9.18
C GLN A 63 -13.82 8.60 -7.76
N PHE A 64 -14.73 9.11 -6.93
CA PHE A 64 -14.92 8.57 -5.59
C PHE A 64 -15.67 7.23 -5.65
N SER A 65 -15.12 6.23 -4.97
CA SER A 65 -15.81 4.98 -4.66
C SER A 65 -16.89 5.18 -3.58
N ASN A 66 -17.72 4.15 -3.37
CA ASN A 66 -18.68 4.10 -2.26
C ASN A 66 -18.03 4.18 -0.86
N PHE A 67 -16.69 4.03 -0.78
CA PHE A 67 -15.92 4.14 0.45
C PHE A 67 -15.29 5.52 0.63
N GLY A 68 -15.56 6.49 -0.25
CA GLY A 68 -14.98 7.83 -0.19
C GLY A 68 -13.51 7.89 -0.60
N ILE A 69 -13.00 6.86 -1.28
CA ILE A 69 -11.62 6.78 -1.78
C ILE A 69 -11.62 7.07 -3.28
N GLU A 70 -10.68 7.90 -3.74
CA GLU A 70 -10.47 8.17 -5.16
C GLU A 70 -9.88 6.95 -5.87
N GLU A 71 -10.63 6.42 -6.83
CA GLU A 71 -10.27 5.32 -7.70
C GLU A 71 -10.04 5.84 -9.14
N PRO A 72 -9.08 5.26 -9.89
CA PRO A 72 -8.78 5.71 -11.25
C PRO A 72 -9.94 5.42 -12.20
N HIS A 73 -10.28 6.37 -13.06
CA HIS A 73 -11.30 6.20 -14.09
C HIS A 73 -10.62 5.83 -15.43
N ASN A 74 -10.11 4.61 -15.51
CA ASN A 74 -9.50 3.99 -16.70
C ASN A 74 -9.59 2.45 -16.63
N ASP A 75 -9.23 1.75 -17.70
CA ASP A 75 -9.23 0.27 -17.77
C ASP A 75 -7.82 -0.33 -17.90
N SER A 76 -6.78 0.41 -17.49
CA SER A 76 -5.37 0.01 -17.59
C SER A 76 -4.98 -0.99 -16.50
N LEU A 77 -5.63 -2.16 -16.49
CA LEU A 77 -5.46 -3.21 -15.48
C LEU A 77 -4.04 -3.80 -15.49
N ILE A 78 -3.44 -3.92 -14.30
CA ILE A 78 -2.15 -4.54 -14.05
C ILE A 78 -2.32 -5.82 -13.25
N ASN A 79 -1.86 -6.94 -13.81
CA ASN A 79 -1.85 -8.20 -13.08
C ASN A 79 -0.91 -8.13 -11.88
N LYS A 80 -1.28 -8.82 -10.80
CA LYS A 80 -0.53 -8.81 -9.53
C LYS A 80 0.94 -9.21 -9.68
N GLU A 81 1.28 -10.09 -10.62
CA GLU A 81 2.65 -10.56 -10.83
C GLU A 81 3.56 -9.46 -11.41
N ASN A 82 2.97 -8.38 -11.94
CA ASN A 82 3.70 -7.25 -12.50
C ASN A 82 3.90 -6.10 -11.49
N ILE A 83 3.49 -6.27 -10.24
CA ILE A 83 3.66 -5.29 -9.16
C ILE A 83 4.89 -5.68 -8.32
N ASP A 84 5.94 -4.87 -8.38
CA ASP A 84 7.19 -5.15 -7.67
C ASP A 84 7.11 -4.78 -6.18
N LEU A 85 6.45 -3.66 -5.88
CA LEU A 85 6.34 -3.10 -4.53
C LEU A 85 4.92 -2.60 -4.28
N MET A 86 4.33 -2.99 -3.15
CA MET A 86 3.05 -2.48 -2.67
C MET A 86 3.20 -1.71 -1.36
N LEU A 87 2.74 -0.47 -1.35
CA LEU A 87 2.51 0.33 -0.14
C LEU A 87 1.13 -0.03 0.41
N VAL A 88 1.12 -0.85 1.46
CA VAL A 88 -0.09 -1.38 2.07
C VAL A 88 -0.57 -0.40 3.15
N PRO A 89 -1.82 0.12 3.07
CA PRO A 89 -2.37 1.05 4.04
C PRO A 89 -2.75 0.35 5.35
N GLY A 90 -2.73 1.10 6.45
CA GLY A 90 -3.14 0.62 7.78
C GLY A 90 -3.29 1.77 8.77
N LEU A 91 -4.19 1.58 9.75
CA LEU A 91 -4.42 2.54 10.84
C LEU A 91 -3.45 2.31 11.99
N ILE A 92 -3.19 1.04 12.30
CA ILE A 92 -2.28 0.60 13.35
C ILE A 92 -1.41 -0.51 12.76
N PHE A 93 -0.12 -0.50 13.10
CA PHE A 93 0.82 -1.53 12.72
C PHE A 93 1.47 -2.15 13.95
N SER A 94 1.68 -3.47 13.91
CA SER A 94 2.46 -4.19 14.91
C SER A 94 3.94 -4.22 14.53
N LYS A 95 4.80 -4.46 15.51
CA LYS A 95 6.22 -4.77 15.29
C LYS A 95 6.46 -6.11 14.60
N LYS A 96 5.44 -6.82 14.13
CA LYS A 96 5.58 -8.05 13.33
C LYS A 96 5.06 -7.89 11.90
N GLY A 97 4.73 -6.67 11.48
CA GLY A 97 4.24 -6.40 10.12
C GLY A 97 2.72 -6.54 9.96
N TYR A 98 2.00 -7.07 10.94
CA TYR A 98 0.53 -7.07 10.93
C TYR A 98 -0.03 -5.66 11.08
N ARG A 99 -1.22 -5.43 10.54
CA ARG A 99 -1.89 -4.13 10.57
C ARG A 99 -3.39 -4.27 10.87
N ILE A 100 -3.95 -3.24 11.49
CA ILE A 100 -5.40 -3.03 11.54
C ILE A 100 -5.75 -2.04 10.42
N GLY A 101 -6.53 -2.49 9.44
CA GLY A 101 -7.11 -1.63 8.40
C GLY A 101 -8.55 -1.22 8.72
N PHE A 102 -9.31 -0.87 7.69
CA PHE A 102 -10.72 -0.47 7.81
C PHE A 102 -11.71 -1.65 7.99
N GLY A 103 -11.24 -2.84 8.37
CA GLY A 103 -12.08 -3.97 8.77
C GLY A 103 -12.83 -4.72 7.66
N LYS A 104 -12.47 -4.52 6.39
CA LYS A 104 -13.13 -5.21 5.25
C LYS A 104 -12.33 -6.38 4.67
N GLY A 105 -11.05 -6.55 5.02
CA GLY A 105 -10.22 -7.69 4.61
C GLY A 105 -9.85 -7.73 3.13
N TYR A 106 -9.92 -6.61 2.41
CA TYR A 106 -9.51 -6.52 1.00
C TYR A 106 -8.02 -6.85 0.81
N TYR A 107 -7.17 -6.20 1.60
CA TYR A 107 -5.73 -6.39 1.53
C TYR A 107 -5.30 -7.76 2.03
N ASP A 108 -5.88 -8.29 3.12
CA ASP A 108 -5.50 -9.62 3.62
C ASP A 108 -5.82 -10.72 2.60
N ARG A 109 -6.93 -10.56 1.86
CA ARG A 109 -7.25 -11.43 0.73
C ARG A 109 -6.30 -11.27 -0.44
N PHE A 110 -5.97 -10.04 -0.81
CA PHE A 110 -5.05 -9.77 -1.93
C PHE A 110 -3.62 -10.26 -1.62
N LEU A 111 -3.19 -10.10 -0.36
CA LEU A 111 -1.83 -10.42 0.08
C LEU A 111 -1.59 -11.92 0.27
N ALA A 112 -2.66 -12.72 0.43
CA ALA A 112 -2.54 -14.16 0.67
C ALA A 112 -1.81 -14.92 -0.45
N ASP A 113 -1.85 -14.40 -1.67
CA ASP A 113 -1.20 -14.95 -2.86
C ASP A 113 -0.40 -13.88 -3.64
N PHE A 114 0.01 -12.80 -2.96
CA PHE A 114 0.85 -11.76 -3.55
C PHE A 114 2.33 -12.05 -3.29
N GLU A 115 3.11 -12.23 -4.35
CA GLU A 115 4.54 -12.56 -4.25
C GLU A 115 5.48 -11.34 -4.28
N GLY A 116 4.93 -10.16 -4.64
CA GLY A 116 5.68 -8.92 -4.68
C GLY A 116 6.07 -8.43 -3.28
N LYS A 117 6.93 -7.40 -3.22
CA LYS A 117 7.38 -6.83 -1.94
C LYS A 117 6.30 -5.94 -1.34
N THR A 118 6.19 -5.92 -0.03
CA THR A 118 5.17 -5.12 0.68
C THR A 118 5.81 -4.24 1.74
N CYS A 119 5.36 -2.98 1.84
CA CYS A 119 5.71 -2.15 2.98
C CYS A 119 4.51 -1.36 3.51
N GLY A 120 4.52 -1.09 4.81
CA GLY A 120 3.63 -0.13 5.47
C GLY A 120 4.36 1.19 5.72
N LEU A 121 3.61 2.28 5.66
CA LEU A 121 4.03 3.59 6.14
C LEU A 121 3.18 3.96 7.35
N ALA A 122 3.83 4.34 8.44
CA ALA A 122 3.15 4.60 9.70
C ALA A 122 3.84 5.75 10.45
N PHE A 123 3.08 6.55 11.18
CA PHE A 123 3.67 7.38 12.24
C PHE A 123 4.08 6.49 13.41
N ALA A 124 5.08 6.92 14.19
CA ALA A 124 5.56 6.18 15.35
C ALA A 124 4.46 5.88 16.38
N GLU A 125 3.43 6.72 16.46
CA GLU A 125 2.23 6.58 17.30
C GLU A 125 1.24 5.53 16.78
N GLN A 126 1.30 5.20 15.48
CA GLN A 126 0.49 4.14 14.89
C GLN A 126 1.10 2.74 15.14
N LEU A 127 2.25 2.67 15.82
CA LEU A 127 2.83 1.39 16.23
C LEU A 127 2.22 0.92 17.56
N ASN A 128 1.49 -0.19 17.53
CA ASN A 128 0.87 -0.79 18.70
C ASN A 128 0.92 -2.33 18.63
N ASN A 129 1.23 -2.99 19.75
CA ASN A 129 1.35 -4.45 19.86
C ASN A 129 0.33 -5.07 20.82
N ASP A 130 -0.56 -4.26 21.40
CA ASP A 130 -1.57 -4.67 22.37
C ASP A 130 -2.83 -5.19 21.66
N TRP A 131 -2.62 -6.04 20.66
CA TRP A 131 -3.67 -6.73 19.90
C TRP A 131 -3.08 -7.99 19.26
N GLN A 132 -3.94 -8.93 18.89
CA GLN A 132 -3.54 -10.17 18.24
C GLN A 132 -4.09 -10.21 16.82
N PRO A 133 -3.26 -10.51 15.80
CA PRO A 133 -3.75 -10.74 14.45
C PRO A 133 -4.59 -12.01 14.39
N GLU A 134 -5.56 -12.03 13.49
CA GLU A 134 -6.35 -13.20 13.16
C GLU A 134 -5.57 -14.14 12.22
N SER A 135 -6.03 -15.39 12.10
CA SER A 135 -5.32 -16.43 11.32
C SER A 135 -5.22 -16.14 9.83
N PHE A 136 -6.09 -15.26 9.30
CA PHE A 136 -6.11 -14.86 7.91
C PHE A 136 -5.38 -13.55 7.64
N ASP A 137 -4.93 -12.83 8.69
CA ASP A 137 -4.23 -11.55 8.52
C ASP A 137 -2.86 -11.77 7.90
N GLN A 138 -2.53 -10.95 6.90
CA GLN A 138 -1.25 -11.05 6.19
C GLN A 138 -0.31 -9.92 6.63
N PRO A 139 0.91 -10.21 7.11
CA PRO A 139 1.87 -9.19 7.49
C PRO A 139 2.51 -8.52 6.25
N VAL A 140 2.94 -7.27 6.39
CA VAL A 140 3.84 -6.63 5.42
C VAL A 140 5.29 -7.02 5.68
N SER A 141 6.14 -7.02 4.65
CA SER A 141 7.56 -7.36 4.78
C SER A 141 8.40 -6.26 5.43
N ARG A 142 7.91 -5.02 5.45
CA ARG A 142 8.64 -3.88 6.04
C ARG A 142 7.72 -2.78 6.53
N ILE A 143 8.08 -2.11 7.63
CA ILE A 143 7.41 -0.88 8.06
C ILE A 143 8.43 0.25 8.07
N TYR A 144 8.09 1.37 7.43
CA TYR A 144 8.82 2.63 7.57
C TYR A 144 8.02 3.58 8.43
N THR A 145 8.71 4.16 9.41
CA THR A 145 8.17 5.19 10.28
C THR A 145 8.59 6.59 9.86
N ASP A 146 8.05 7.61 10.51
CA ASP A 146 8.54 8.99 10.46
C ASP A 146 9.87 9.18 11.23
N THR A 147 10.24 8.21 12.08
CA THR A 147 11.50 8.18 12.85
C THR A 147 12.40 7.00 12.43
N LEU A 148 13.72 7.18 12.47
CA LEU A 148 14.70 6.12 12.08
C LEU A 148 14.73 4.94 13.05
N GLU A 149 14.52 5.19 14.35
CA GLU A 149 14.67 4.18 15.42
C GLU A 149 13.58 3.10 15.43
N ARG A 150 12.51 3.26 14.64
CA ARG A 150 11.31 2.42 14.70
C ARG A 150 10.91 1.78 13.37
N SER A 151 11.85 1.67 12.44
CA SER A 151 11.65 0.93 11.18
C SER A 151 12.06 -0.54 11.34
N PHE A 152 11.24 -1.46 10.86
CA PHE A 152 11.41 -2.91 11.06
C PHE A 152 11.36 -3.67 9.73
N VAL A 153 12.16 -4.72 9.61
CA VAL A 153 12.19 -5.63 8.45
C VAL A 153 11.72 -7.01 8.90
N TYR A 154 10.82 -7.61 8.12
CA TYR A 154 10.27 -8.93 8.32
C TYR A 154 10.62 -9.78 7.11
N GLY A 155 11.28 -10.90 7.36
CA GLY A 155 11.72 -11.87 6.35
C GLY A 155 10.94 -13.15 6.49
#